data_AF-A0A2S5P8E5-F1
#
_entry.id   AF-A0A2S5P8E5-F1
#
_cell.length_a   1.000
_cell.length_b   1.000
_cell.length_c   1.000
_cell.angle_alpha   90.00
_cell.angle_beta   90.00
_cell.angle_gamma   90.00
#
_symmetry.space_group_name_H-M   'P 1'
#
loop_
_entity.id
_entity.type
_entity.pdbx_description
1 polymer ?
#
loop_
_entity_poly.entity_id
_entity_poly.type
_entity_poly.pdbx_seq_one_letter_code
_entity_poly.pdbx_strand_id
1 'polypeptide(L)'
;MTVFKDIGGWREELEQLRNGPAYKTLYKQKIWNPKGDPLIPKSVILDFVETLLAHEETRKALLDLNRWHKANPPETNPDPDNDPTFPHNAANLQTEFLHWYMLKTGAGPRSSPFFTGLDIAVQILNCEIPDIRSSEAETYLRRTAKIHIDFDR
;
A
#
# COMPACT_ATOMS: atom_id res chain seq x y z
N MET A 1 4.01 -3.38 17.80
CA MET A 1 3.76 -3.37 16.35
C MET A 1 4.28 -4.67 15.79
N THR A 2 3.40 -5.44 15.17
CA THR A 2 3.72 -6.79 14.69
C THR A 2 4.08 -6.66 13.23
N VAL A 3 5.37 -6.55 12.93
CA VAL A 3 5.86 -6.83 11.58
C VAL A 3 5.37 -8.23 11.23
N PHE A 4 4.60 -8.39 10.15
CA PHE A 4 4.25 -9.72 9.64
C PHE A 4 5.54 -10.33 9.07
N LYS A 5 6.35 -10.89 9.97
CA LYS A 5 7.67 -11.47 9.65
C LYS A 5 7.55 -12.67 8.72
N ASP A 6 6.38 -13.30 8.69
CA ASP A 6 6.03 -14.34 7.76
C ASP A 6 4.67 -13.98 7.12
N ILE A 7 4.68 -13.73 5.81
CA ILE A 7 3.46 -13.59 4.99
C ILE A 7 3.19 -14.86 4.18
N GLY A 8 3.87 -15.97 4.47
CA GLY A 8 3.58 -17.25 3.84
C GLY A 8 2.08 -17.57 3.92
N GLY A 9 1.48 -17.87 2.78
CA GLY A 9 0.04 -18.14 2.69
C GLY A 9 -0.88 -16.92 2.61
N TRP A 10 -0.33 -15.69 2.45
CA TRP A 10 -1.14 -14.46 2.42
C TRP A 10 -2.19 -14.44 1.30
N ARG A 11 -1.92 -15.11 0.17
CA ARG A 11 -2.86 -15.22 -0.95
C ARG A 11 -4.04 -16.13 -0.62
N GLU A 12 -3.75 -17.28 -0.04
CA GLU A 12 -4.77 -18.22 0.43
C GLU A 12 -5.63 -17.57 1.52
N GLU A 13 -5.00 -16.81 2.41
CA GLU A 13 -5.72 -16.01 3.41
C GLU A 13 -6.58 -14.92 2.77
N LEU A 14 -6.08 -14.21 1.75
CA LEU A 14 -6.85 -13.22 1.01
C LEU A 14 -8.12 -13.83 0.42
N GLU A 15 -8.02 -15.01 -0.19
CA GLU A 15 -9.18 -15.71 -0.74
C GLU A 15 -10.20 -16.10 0.34
N GLN A 16 -9.73 -16.53 1.52
CA GLN A 16 -10.62 -16.79 2.66
C GLN A 16 -11.29 -15.50 3.15
N LEU A 17 -10.54 -14.41 3.27
CA LEU A 17 -11.03 -13.10 3.73
C LEU A 17 -12.07 -12.54 2.75
N ARG A 18 -11.84 -12.66 1.43
CA ARG A 18 -12.76 -12.24 0.37
C ARG A 18 -14.13 -12.93 0.45
N ASN A 19 -14.15 -14.18 0.89
CA ASN A 19 -15.37 -14.94 1.09
C ASN A 19 -16.05 -14.65 2.44
N GLY A 20 -15.36 -13.97 3.36
CA GLY A 20 -15.83 -13.66 4.70
C GLY A 20 -16.81 -12.47 4.77
N PRO A 21 -17.54 -12.35 5.90
CA PRO A 21 -18.43 -11.22 6.14
C PRO A 21 -17.68 -9.88 6.25
N ALA A 22 -16.41 -9.90 6.69
CA ALA A 22 -15.56 -8.71 6.77
C ALA A 22 -15.35 -8.07 5.40
N TYR A 23 -15.09 -8.85 4.35
CA TYR A 23 -14.97 -8.33 2.99
C TYR A 23 -16.28 -7.70 2.50
N LYS A 24 -17.42 -8.36 2.74
CA LYS A 24 -18.74 -7.82 2.40
C LYS A 24 -19.03 -6.50 3.11
N THR A 25 -18.64 -6.37 4.38
CA THR A 25 -18.83 -5.13 5.14
C THR A 25 -17.87 -4.02 4.67
N LEU A 26 -16.59 -4.35 4.48
CA LEU A 26 -15.54 -3.40 4.11
C LEU A 26 -15.70 -2.86 2.69
N TYR A 27 -16.11 -3.69 1.72
CA TYR A 27 -16.16 -3.31 0.31
C TYR A 27 -17.57 -2.98 -0.23
N LYS A 28 -18.66 -3.22 0.54
CA LYS A 28 -20.01 -2.74 0.16
C LYS A 28 -20.30 -1.31 0.61
N GLN A 29 -19.68 -0.82 1.68
CA GLN A 29 -19.84 0.57 2.12
C GLN A 29 -18.92 1.49 1.31
N LYS A 30 -19.33 1.76 0.06
CA LYS A 30 -18.71 2.78 -0.78
C LYS A 30 -19.15 4.15 -0.29
N ILE A 31 -18.31 4.79 0.52
CA ILE A 31 -18.06 6.25 0.60
C ILE A 31 -17.38 6.49 1.96
N TRP A 32 -16.14 6.96 1.92
CA TRP A 32 -15.47 7.48 3.11
C TRP A 32 -16.08 8.82 3.52
N ASN A 33 -16.43 8.98 4.79
CA ASN A 33 -16.88 10.24 5.36
C ASN A 33 -15.76 10.88 6.20
N PRO A 34 -15.10 11.94 5.70
CA PRO A 34 -14.02 12.63 6.43
C PRO A 34 -14.38 13.08 7.84
N LYS A 35 -15.68 13.27 8.13
CA LYS A 35 -16.17 13.81 9.41
C LYS A 35 -16.62 12.73 10.39
N GLY A 36 -16.74 11.47 9.96
CA GLY A 36 -17.29 10.39 10.79
C GLY A 36 -16.40 9.14 10.87
N ASP A 37 -15.48 8.98 9.93
CA ASP A 37 -14.67 7.78 9.80
C ASP A 37 -13.34 7.90 10.57
N PRO A 38 -12.97 6.92 11.42
CA PRO A 38 -11.80 7.01 12.30
C PRO A 38 -10.50 6.98 11.51
N LEU A 39 -9.56 7.91 11.72
CA LEU A 39 -8.27 7.95 11.01
C LEU A 39 -7.46 6.64 11.15
N ILE A 40 -6.64 6.31 10.15
CA ILE A 40 -5.76 5.14 10.20
C ILE A 40 -4.52 5.49 11.03
N PRO A 41 -4.16 4.73 12.07
CA PRO A 41 -2.95 5.02 12.85
C PRO A 41 -1.69 5.02 11.99
N LYS A 42 -0.78 5.99 12.20
CA LYS A 42 0.53 6.06 11.53
C LYS A 42 1.25 4.71 11.57
N SER A 43 1.23 4.05 12.73
CA SER A 43 1.84 2.73 12.93
C SER A 43 1.39 1.69 11.92
N VAL A 44 0.13 1.70 11.48
CA VAL A 44 -0.40 0.75 10.50
C VAL A 44 0.22 0.97 9.12
N ILE A 45 0.47 2.22 8.75
CA ILE A 45 1.12 2.58 7.48
C ILE A 45 2.61 2.25 7.53
N LEU A 46 3.28 2.50 8.65
CA LEU A 46 4.68 2.09 8.84
C LEU A 46 4.82 0.57 8.79
N ASP A 47 3.95 -0.17 9.50
CA ASP A 47 3.92 -1.64 9.48
C ASP A 47 3.66 -2.18 8.05
N PHE A 48 2.82 -1.49 7.27
CA PHE A 48 2.55 -1.86 5.88
C PHE A 48 3.81 -1.76 5.02
N VAL A 49 4.51 -0.62 5.09
CA VAL A 49 5.73 -0.39 4.31
C VAL A 49 6.85 -1.33 4.76
N GLU A 50 7.01 -1.55 6.06
CA GLU A 50 7.98 -2.51 6.59
C GLU A 50 7.69 -3.93 6.08
N THR A 51 6.43 -4.36 6.10
CA THR A 51 6.03 -5.68 5.58
C THR A 51 6.28 -5.77 4.08
N LEU A 52 5.89 -4.75 3.31
CA LEU A 52 6.06 -4.70 1.86
C LEU A 52 7.54 -4.81 1.44
N LEU A 53 8.43 -4.14 2.17
CA LEU A 53 9.88 -4.12 1.88
C LEU A 53 10.62 -5.36 2.39
N ALA A 54 10.12 -6.00 3.46
CA ALA A 54 10.73 -7.18 4.04
C ALA A 54 10.62 -8.43 3.15
N HIS A 55 9.58 -8.52 2.31
CA HIS A 55 9.30 -9.70 1.50
C HIS A 55 9.80 -9.53 0.05
N GLU A 56 10.58 -10.50 -0.42
CA GLU A 56 11.24 -10.43 -1.73
C GLU A 56 10.26 -10.25 -2.88
N GLU A 57 9.14 -10.97 -2.84
CA GLU A 57 8.13 -10.97 -3.89
C GLU A 57 7.45 -9.59 -4.04
N THR A 58 7.00 -9.00 -2.92
CA THR A 58 6.37 -7.68 -2.91
C THR A 58 7.36 -6.58 -3.26
N ARG A 59 8.60 -6.70 -2.75
CA ARG A 59 9.69 -5.78 -3.08
C ARG A 59 10.03 -5.81 -4.57
N LYS A 60 10.09 -6.99 -5.18
CA LYS A 60 10.35 -7.15 -6.62
C LYS A 60 9.23 -6.56 -7.45
N ALA A 61 7.96 -6.83 -7.11
CA ALA A 61 6.81 -6.24 -7.79
C ALA A 61 6.86 -4.70 -7.74
N LEU A 62 7.20 -4.13 -6.58
CA LEU A 62 7.33 -2.69 -6.43
C LEU A 62 8.45 -2.11 -7.31
N LEU A 63 9.59 -2.79 -7.41
CA LEU A 63 10.69 -2.39 -8.28
C LEU A 63 10.34 -2.45 -9.76
N ASP A 64 9.63 -3.49 -10.20
CA ASP A 64 9.24 -3.66 -11.60
C ASP A 64 8.24 -2.57 -12.03
N LEU A 65 7.25 -2.25 -11.17
CA LEU A 65 6.34 -1.13 -11.39
C LEU A 65 7.08 0.21 -11.42
N ASN A 66 7.96 0.46 -10.45
CA ASN A 66 8.75 1.70 -10.40
C ASN A 66 9.64 1.88 -11.63
N ARG A 67 10.27 0.80 -12.13
CA ARG A 67 11.07 0.85 -13.37
C ARG A 67 10.21 1.25 -14.57
N TRP A 68 9.03 0.68 -14.70
CA TRP A 68 8.12 1.03 -15.79
C TRP A 68 7.67 2.49 -15.69
N HIS A 69 7.26 2.96 -14.51
CA HIS A 69 6.86 4.35 -14.30
C HIS A 69 8.00 5.36 -14.54
N LYS A 70 9.25 5.01 -14.21
CA LYS A 70 10.42 5.84 -14.54
C LYS A 70 10.70 5.91 -16.04
N ALA A 71 10.47 4.82 -16.76
CA ALA A 71 10.63 4.77 -18.22
C ALA A 71 9.47 5.46 -18.95
N ASN A 72 8.30 5.50 -18.33
CA ASN A 72 7.05 6.05 -18.88
C ASN A 72 6.49 7.13 -17.95
N PRO A 73 7.09 8.34 -17.94
CA PRO A 73 6.63 9.41 -17.09
C PRO A 73 5.18 9.82 -17.42
N PRO A 74 4.47 10.47 -16.48
CA PRO A 74 3.06 10.86 -16.64
C PRO A 74 2.76 11.64 -17.93
N GLU A 75 3.71 12.43 -18.44
CA GLU A 75 3.52 13.21 -19.67
C GLU A 75 3.45 12.35 -20.94
N THR A 76 4.04 11.16 -20.92
CA THR A 76 4.07 10.21 -22.04
C THR A 76 3.28 8.95 -21.78
N ASN A 77 2.65 8.84 -20.60
CA ASN A 77 2.12 7.63 -19.99
C ASN A 77 1.25 6.85 -20.99
N PRO A 78 1.79 5.76 -21.60
CA PRO A 78 0.96 4.88 -22.40
C PRO A 78 -0.08 4.27 -21.49
N ASP A 79 -1.28 4.03 -22.03
CA ASP A 79 -2.35 3.40 -21.28
C ASP A 79 -1.87 2.03 -20.76
N PRO A 80 -1.77 1.81 -19.42
CA PRO A 80 -1.28 0.56 -18.86
C PRO A 80 -2.05 -0.67 -19.32
N ASP A 81 -3.33 -0.51 -19.66
CA ASP A 81 -4.17 -1.62 -20.15
C ASP A 81 -3.83 -2.02 -21.59
N ASN A 82 -3.15 -1.14 -22.33
CA ASN A 82 -2.79 -1.33 -23.74
C ASN A 82 -1.27 -1.41 -23.99
N ASP A 83 -0.45 -1.22 -22.96
CA ASP A 83 1.02 -1.31 -23.05
C ASP A 83 1.52 -2.73 -22.70
N PRO A 84 2.05 -3.51 -23.66
CA PRO A 84 2.56 -4.86 -23.39
C PRO A 84 3.80 -4.86 -22.49
N THR A 85 4.46 -3.71 -22.28
CA THR A 85 5.60 -3.57 -21.38
C THR A 85 5.19 -3.29 -19.93
N PHE A 86 3.90 -2.99 -19.68
CA PHE A 86 3.39 -2.76 -18.34
C PHE A 86 3.47 -4.07 -17.52
N PRO A 87 4.06 -4.06 -16.31
CA PRO A 87 4.22 -5.27 -15.52
C PRO A 87 2.91 -5.64 -14.81
N HIS A 88 1.90 -6.11 -15.55
CA HIS A 88 0.56 -6.45 -15.03
C HIS A 88 0.61 -7.40 -13.83
N ASN A 89 1.49 -8.40 -13.84
CA ASN A 89 1.65 -9.32 -12.72
C ASN A 89 2.09 -8.60 -11.44
N ALA A 90 2.98 -7.61 -11.56
CA ALA A 90 3.41 -6.81 -10.42
C ALA A 90 2.29 -5.88 -9.92
N ALA A 91 1.54 -5.26 -10.83
CA ALA A 91 0.38 -4.42 -10.50
C ALA A 91 -0.70 -5.21 -9.76
N ASN A 92 -1.03 -6.40 -10.27
CA ASN A 92 -2.00 -7.31 -9.66
C ASN A 92 -1.53 -7.74 -8.27
N LEU A 93 -0.27 -8.13 -8.14
CA LEU A 93 0.31 -8.54 -6.87
C LEU A 93 0.28 -7.42 -5.83
N GLN A 94 0.68 -6.20 -6.19
CA GLN A 94 0.61 -5.04 -5.31
C GLN A 94 -0.82 -4.77 -4.85
N THR A 95 -1.79 -4.86 -5.76
CA THR A 95 -3.22 -4.66 -5.47
C THR A 95 -3.76 -5.74 -4.55
N GLU A 96 -3.44 -7.00 -4.81
CA GLU A 96 -3.83 -8.13 -3.95
C GLU A 96 -3.23 -8.01 -2.56
N PHE A 97 -1.94 -7.68 -2.46
CA PHE A 97 -1.25 -7.53 -1.19
C PHE A 97 -1.83 -6.37 -0.38
N LEU A 98 -2.13 -5.24 -1.02
CA LEU A 98 -2.82 -4.13 -0.40
C LEU A 98 -4.19 -4.55 0.16
N HIS A 99 -4.99 -5.26 -0.64
CA HIS A 99 -6.29 -5.76 -0.19
C HIS A 99 -6.17 -6.73 0.99
N TRP A 100 -5.23 -7.66 0.92
CA TRP A 100 -4.96 -8.59 2.02
C TRP A 100 -4.60 -7.82 3.29
N TYR A 101 -3.65 -6.89 3.21
CA TYR A 101 -3.19 -6.13 4.36
C TYR A 101 -4.33 -5.31 4.99
N MET A 102 -5.11 -4.61 4.17
CA MET A 102 -6.25 -3.80 4.63
C MET A 102 -7.32 -4.65 5.32
N LEU A 103 -7.63 -5.84 4.79
CA LEU A 103 -8.55 -6.80 5.40
C LEU A 103 -7.98 -7.35 6.71
N LYS A 104 -6.69 -7.71 6.72
CA LYS A 104 -5.99 -8.29 7.87
C LYS A 104 -5.94 -7.33 9.05
N THR A 105 -5.67 -6.05 8.81
CA THR A 105 -5.58 -5.02 9.87
C THR A 105 -6.91 -4.33 10.15
N GLY A 106 -7.98 -4.65 9.41
CA GLY A 106 -9.27 -3.99 9.54
C GLY A 106 -9.24 -2.50 9.20
N ALA A 107 -8.29 -2.06 8.35
CA ALA A 107 -8.05 -0.64 8.05
C ALA A 107 -9.16 0.05 7.22
N GLY A 108 -10.27 -0.64 6.95
CA GLY A 108 -11.33 -0.11 6.09
C GLY A 108 -10.97 -0.21 4.60
N PRO A 109 -11.87 0.16 3.68
CA PRO A 109 -11.60 0.25 2.23
C PRO A 109 -10.72 1.46 1.85
N ARG A 110 -10.01 2.08 2.79
CA ARG A 110 -9.27 3.33 2.57
C ARG A 110 -7.89 3.05 2.00
N SER A 111 -7.79 2.96 0.67
CA SER A 111 -6.52 2.73 -0.01
C SER A 111 -5.60 3.95 -0.05
N SER A 112 -6.15 5.17 0.04
CA SER A 112 -5.37 6.42 -0.10
C SER A 112 -4.11 6.52 0.79
N PRO A 113 -4.16 6.32 2.12
CA PRO A 113 -2.96 6.40 2.94
C PRO A 113 -1.97 5.24 2.68
N PHE A 114 -2.43 4.10 2.15
CA PHE A 114 -1.54 3.03 1.72
C PHE A 114 -0.85 3.33 0.39
N PHE A 115 -1.48 4.06 -0.53
CA PHE A 115 -0.79 4.58 -1.72
C PHE A 115 0.36 5.52 -1.31
N THR A 116 0.15 6.37 -0.31
CA THR A 116 1.26 7.15 0.28
C THR A 116 2.35 6.26 0.87
N GLY A 117 1.99 5.15 1.52
CA GLY A 117 2.94 4.15 1.98
C GLY A 117 3.75 3.53 0.83
N LEU A 118 3.10 3.19 -0.28
CA LEU A 118 3.74 2.67 -1.50
C LEU A 118 4.74 3.70 -2.07
N ASP A 119 4.38 4.98 -2.12
CA ASP A 119 5.26 6.04 -2.60
C ASP A 119 6.53 6.17 -1.74
N ILE A 120 6.41 6.04 -0.41
CA ILE A 120 7.57 6.06 0.48
C ILE A 120 8.41 4.80 0.29
N ALA A 121 7.79 3.64 0.13
CA ALA A 121 8.51 2.39 -0.13
C ALA A 121 9.34 2.49 -1.42
N VAL A 122 8.80 3.11 -2.47
CA VAL A 122 9.53 3.39 -3.72
C VAL A 122 10.70 4.34 -3.48
N GLN A 123 10.48 5.44 -2.75
CA GLN A 123 11.54 6.41 -2.42
C GLN A 123 12.67 5.75 -1.61
N ILE A 124 12.37 4.85 -0.69
CA ILE A 124 13.36 4.06 0.07
C ILE A 124 14.15 3.15 -0.87
N LEU A 125 13.48 2.44 -1.78
CA LEU A 125 14.13 1.57 -2.77
C LEU A 125 15.02 2.34 -3.76
N ASN A 126 14.70 3.62 -4.01
CA ASN A 126 15.51 4.51 -4.83
C ASN A 126 16.64 5.20 -4.05
N CYS A 127 16.78 4.94 -2.74
CA CYS A 127 17.70 5.63 -1.83
C CYS A 127 17.44 7.15 -1.71
N GLU A 128 16.22 7.60 -1.98
CA GLU A 128 15.79 9.00 -1.85
C GLU A 128 15.38 9.34 -0.40
N ILE A 129 14.85 8.33 0.32
CA ILE A 129 14.57 8.36 1.75
C ILE A 129 15.39 7.25 2.41
N PRO A 130 16.11 7.51 3.52
CA PRO A 130 16.99 6.51 4.12
C PRO A 130 16.21 5.32 4.71
N ASP A 131 15.09 5.59 5.39
CA ASP A 131 14.24 4.56 5.98
C ASP A 131 12.83 5.10 6.31
N ILE A 132 11.88 4.20 6.53
CA ILE A 132 10.47 4.53 6.82
C ILE A 132 10.24 5.24 8.17
N ARG A 133 11.20 5.16 9.10
CA ARG A 133 11.16 5.81 10.41
C ARG A 133 11.97 7.11 10.45
N SER A 134 12.57 7.51 9.33
CA SER A 134 13.28 8.77 9.20
C SER A 134 12.36 9.98 9.32
N SER A 135 12.94 11.12 9.68
CA SER A 135 12.25 12.41 9.70
C SER A 135 11.65 12.80 8.34
N GLU A 136 12.30 12.38 7.26
CA GLU A 136 11.93 12.62 5.87
C GLU A 136 10.66 11.85 5.50
N ALA A 137 10.60 10.57 5.88
CA ALA A 137 9.40 9.76 5.73
C ALA A 137 8.22 10.33 6.55
N GLU A 138 8.47 10.75 7.79
CA GLU A 138 7.43 11.38 8.63
C GLU A 138 6.93 12.69 8.02
N THR A 139 7.84 13.55 7.54
CA THR A 139 7.49 14.81 6.88
C THR A 139 6.65 14.55 5.63
N TYR A 140 7.01 13.54 4.84
CA TYR A 140 6.24 13.15 3.66
C TYR A 140 4.81 12.73 4.03
N LEU A 141 4.66 11.79 4.98
CA LEU A 141 3.34 11.32 5.45
C LEU A 141 2.45 12.47 5.93
N ARG A 142 3.02 13.41 6.71
CA ARG A 142 2.28 14.59 7.21
C ARG A 142 1.84 15.52 6.09
N ARG A 143 2.59 15.61 4.99
CA ARG A 143 2.23 16.47 3.86
C ARG A 143 1.12 15.86 3.01
N THR A 144 1.18 14.55 2.74
CA THR A 144 0.36 13.89 1.72
C THR A 144 -0.87 13.17 2.27
N ALA A 145 -0.85 12.75 3.55
CA ALA A 145 -1.91 11.91 4.11
C ALA A 145 -2.46 12.37 5.47
N LYS A 146 -2.22 13.64 5.88
CA LYS A 146 -2.67 14.18 7.19
C LYS A 146 -4.15 14.06 7.51
N ILE A 147 -5.02 14.05 6.49
CA ILE A 147 -6.48 13.94 6.69
C ILE A 147 -6.95 12.48 6.77
N HIS A 148 -6.04 11.53 6.55
CA HIS A 148 -6.32 10.09 6.52
C HIS A 148 -5.57 9.32 7.61
N ILE A 149 -4.49 9.90 8.15
CA ILE A 149 -3.61 9.27 9.14
C ILE A 149 -3.70 9.98 10.50
N ASP A 150 -3.81 9.19 11.55
CA ASP A 150 -3.66 9.62 12.94
C ASP A 150 -2.17 9.59 13.32
N PHE A 151 -1.62 10.76 13.64
CA PHE A 151 -0.23 10.93 14.06
C PHE A 151 -0.05 10.94 15.58
N ASP A 152 -1.15 11.01 16.34
CA ASP A 152 -1.14 11.27 17.78
C ASP A 152 -1.49 9.98 18.55
N ARG A 153 -0.56 9.01 18.55
CA ARG A 153 -0.53 7.89 19.49
C ARG A 153 0.88 7.55 19.93
#